data_AF-A0A150IV54-F1
#
_entry.id   AF-A0A150IV54-F1
#
_cell.length_a   1.000
_cell.length_b   1.000
_cell.length_c   1.000
_cell.angle_alpha   90.00
_cell.angle_beta   90.00
_cell.angle_gamma   90.00
#
_symmetry.space_group_name_H-M   'P 1'
#
loop_
_entity.id
_entity.type
_entity.pdbx_description
1 polymer ?
#
loop_
_entity_poly.entity_id
_entity_poly.type
_entity_poly.pdbx_seq_one_letter_code
_entity_poly.pdbx_strand_id
1 'polypeptide(L)'
;MEGCVLVRYGEIALKSDQTRKWWNKILLENMKDCLDKNNIEYSSINVVLGRFIVYTDETEKASIALKNVFGITSLSPAIKMEADFEKIKEKCLEISKNKGKKFRVSARRISKDFSMTSNEVNEVLGAYLKENLDLEVSLLDYDFEMGLEFLEGYTYLFTERIEAFGGLPIGVQGEAICLVSSGIDSPVAAWLLMKRGCKVDLMHFKITEEGYQKYLKIKEKLQKFSYGHEIKDYIIDGVPYLSNTKQKLCEKGKEKWVCIFCKRRFLQEAEKLCNEKGYLAIVTGENLGQVASQTLKNLTVLDSTVKIPVLRPVLTYDKNQIVEMARVINTYEISKEKEPKCPFTPNYPMTSGSIEELETIERMLWE
;
A
#
# COMPACT_ATOMS: atom_id res chain seq x y z
N MET A 1 16.23 27.17 14.42
CA MET A 1 14.98 26.53 13.95
C MET A 1 15.38 25.52 12.91
N GLU A 2 14.78 24.34 12.94
CA GLU A 2 15.19 23.23 12.07
C GLU A 2 13.94 22.67 11.38
N GLY A 3 14.02 22.46 10.07
CA GLY A 3 12.96 21.81 9.30
C GLY A 3 12.86 20.34 9.67
N CYS A 4 11.64 19.83 9.81
CA CYS A 4 11.42 18.42 10.06
C CYS A 4 10.05 17.93 9.57
N VAL A 5 9.88 16.62 9.54
CA VAL A 5 8.59 15.97 9.30
C VAL A 5 8.24 15.11 10.51
N LEU A 6 7.12 15.43 11.16
CA LEU A 6 6.55 14.58 12.19
C LEU A 6 5.82 13.41 11.52
N VAL A 7 6.24 12.19 11.86
CA VAL A 7 5.71 10.97 11.29
C VAL A 7 4.95 10.18 12.36
N ARG A 8 3.67 9.92 12.11
CA ARG A 8 2.78 9.20 13.01
C ARG A 8 2.48 7.82 12.44
N TYR A 9 2.42 6.81 13.30
CA TYR A 9 2.04 5.44 12.94
C TYR A 9 0.85 4.96 13.78
N GLY A 10 0.12 3.96 13.28
CA GLY A 10 -1.12 3.45 13.88
C GLY A 10 -0.92 2.12 14.60
N GLU A 11 -1.18 1.01 13.90
CA GLU A 11 -1.28 -0.35 14.44
C GLU A 11 -0.03 -0.85 15.20
N ILE A 12 1.15 -0.25 14.97
CA ILE A 12 2.40 -0.60 15.64
C ILE A 12 2.34 -0.29 17.14
N ALA A 13 1.61 0.76 17.55
CA ALA A 13 1.49 1.17 18.94
C ALA A 13 0.78 0.13 19.82
N LEU A 14 -0.04 -0.74 19.22
CA LEU A 14 -0.84 -1.76 19.91
C LEU A 14 -0.07 -3.07 20.17
N LYS A 15 1.17 -3.17 19.72
CA LYS A 15 1.97 -4.39 19.84
C LYS A 15 2.73 -4.43 21.17
N SER A 16 3.09 -5.65 21.61
CA SER A 16 3.98 -5.85 22.76
C SER A 16 5.29 -5.09 22.55
N ASP A 17 5.98 -4.75 23.63
CA ASP A 17 7.20 -3.93 23.56
C ASP A 17 8.25 -4.50 22.61
N GLN A 18 8.45 -5.82 22.63
CA GLN A 18 9.42 -6.49 21.77
C GLN A 18 9.03 -6.39 20.29
N THR A 19 7.77 -6.70 19.97
CA THR A 19 7.26 -6.61 18.60
C THR A 19 7.27 -5.17 18.10
N ARG A 20 6.88 -4.21 18.94
CA ARG A 20 6.88 -2.79 18.63
C ARG A 20 8.28 -2.26 18.31
N LYS A 21 9.30 -2.64 19.10
CA LYS A 21 10.70 -2.29 18.81
C LYS A 21 11.16 -2.83 17.46
N TRP A 22 10.85 -4.09 17.17
CA TRP A 22 11.21 -4.71 15.89
C TRP A 22 10.50 -4.03 14.70
N TRP A 23 9.21 -3.75 14.82
CA TRP A 23 8.43 -3.08 13.76
C TRP A 23 8.86 -1.64 13.53
N ASN A 24 9.20 -0.90 14.60
CA ASN A 24 9.75 0.44 14.47
C ASN A 24 11.12 0.41 13.77
N LYS A 25 11.95 -0.60 14.02
CA LYS A 25 13.22 -0.77 13.29
C LYS A 25 12.96 -0.98 11.79
N ILE A 26 12.01 -1.84 11.42
CA ILE A 26 11.67 -2.06 10.01
C ILE A 26 11.11 -0.79 9.38
N LEU A 27 10.17 -0.10 10.04
CA LEU A 27 9.62 1.15 9.53
C LEU A 27 10.72 2.21 9.31
N LEU A 28 11.68 2.32 10.23
CA LEU A 28 12.82 3.22 10.09
C LEU A 28 13.61 2.94 8.81
N GLU A 29 13.94 1.67 8.55
CA GLU A 29 14.69 1.28 7.35
C GLU A 29 13.88 1.51 6.07
N ASN A 30 12.57 1.25 6.09
CA ASN A 30 11.69 1.55 4.96
C ASN A 30 11.60 3.06 4.69
N MET A 31 11.59 3.89 5.73
CA MET A 31 11.62 5.35 5.58
C MET A 31 12.94 5.83 4.96
N LYS A 32 14.08 5.29 5.39
CA LYS A 32 15.39 5.62 4.79
C LYS A 32 15.43 5.22 3.32
N ASP A 33 15.06 3.98 3.00
CA ASP A 33 14.98 3.49 1.61
C ASP A 33 14.08 4.39 0.73
N CYS A 34 12.99 4.90 1.31
CA CYS A 34 12.12 5.86 0.64
C CYS A 34 12.81 7.20 0.35
N LEU A 35 13.42 7.82 1.35
CA LEU A 35 14.08 9.10 1.20
C LEU A 35 15.27 9.01 0.22
N ASP A 36 16.08 7.96 0.37
CA ASP A 36 17.27 7.71 -0.46
C ASP A 36 16.88 7.50 -1.93
N LYS A 37 15.90 6.62 -2.23
CA LYS A 37 15.44 6.37 -3.62
C LYS A 37 14.79 7.59 -4.27
N ASN A 38 14.27 8.53 -3.49
CA ASN A 38 13.70 9.78 -4.00
C ASN A 38 14.72 10.93 -4.00
N ASN A 39 15.99 10.68 -3.67
CA ASN A 39 17.06 11.68 -3.57
C ASN A 39 16.61 12.86 -2.68
N ILE A 40 16.19 12.54 -1.45
CA ILE A 40 15.78 13.52 -0.44
C ILE A 40 16.83 13.54 0.65
N GLU A 41 17.47 14.68 0.87
CA GLU A 41 18.49 14.83 1.90
C GLU A 41 17.85 14.96 3.28
N TYR A 42 18.40 14.24 4.26
CA TYR A 42 17.97 14.33 5.66
C TYR A 42 19.20 14.18 6.58
N SER A 43 19.22 14.93 7.68
CA SER A 43 20.32 14.88 8.64
C SER A 43 20.21 13.67 9.57
N SER A 44 18.98 13.34 9.99
CA SER A 44 18.70 12.19 10.85
C SER A 44 17.21 11.83 10.87
N ILE A 45 16.92 10.59 11.31
CA ILE A 45 15.56 10.15 11.64
C ILE A 45 15.57 9.65 13.08
N ASN A 46 14.90 10.38 13.97
CA ASN A 46 14.87 10.06 15.39
C ASN A 46 13.53 9.43 15.78
N VAL A 47 13.57 8.53 16.77
CA VAL A 47 12.37 7.93 17.37
C VAL A 47 12.32 8.29 18.84
N VAL A 48 11.41 9.18 19.21
CA VAL A 48 11.29 9.69 20.58
C VAL A 48 9.86 9.48 21.07
N LEU A 49 9.69 8.73 22.16
CA LEU A 49 8.38 8.40 22.75
C LEU A 49 7.34 7.87 21.73
N GLY A 50 7.79 7.12 20.72
CA GLY A 50 6.93 6.57 19.67
C GLY A 50 6.53 7.59 18.59
N ARG A 51 7.25 8.71 18.47
CA ARG A 51 7.19 9.63 17.34
C ARG A 51 8.43 9.50 16.50
N PHE A 52 8.25 9.33 15.20
CA PHE A 52 9.33 9.44 14.23
C PHE A 52 9.45 10.90 13.82
N ILE A 53 10.67 11.42 13.76
CA ILE A 53 10.98 12.80 13.37
C ILE A 53 12.09 12.73 12.33
N VAL A 54 11.78 13.14 11.11
CA VAL A 54 12.75 13.23 10.01
C VAL A 54 13.25 14.66 9.95
N TYR A 55 14.53 14.88 10.19
CA TYR A 55 15.14 16.22 10.12
C TYR A 55 15.65 16.48 8.71
N THR A 56 15.07 17.46 8.03
CA THR A 56 15.32 17.78 6.62
C THR A 56 14.79 19.17 6.30
N ASP A 57 15.48 19.88 5.42
CA ASP A 57 15.00 21.15 4.87
C ASP A 57 14.00 20.93 3.71
N GLU A 58 13.91 19.70 3.16
CA GLU A 58 12.99 19.32 2.07
C GLU A 58 11.65 18.78 2.61
N THR A 59 11.05 19.42 3.62
CA THR A 59 9.93 18.86 4.40
C THR A 59 8.70 18.48 3.56
N GLU A 60 8.36 19.27 2.55
CA GLU A 60 7.22 19.00 1.66
C GLU A 60 7.48 17.77 0.78
N LYS A 61 8.64 17.74 0.11
CA LYS A 61 9.05 16.63 -0.75
C LYS A 61 9.17 15.33 0.04
N ALA A 62 9.78 15.39 1.24
CA ALA A 62 9.86 14.27 2.18
C ALA A 62 8.47 13.75 2.55
N SER A 63 7.52 14.65 2.86
CA SER A 63 6.16 14.25 3.22
C SER A 63 5.40 13.61 2.06
N ILE A 64 5.57 14.11 0.82
CA ILE A 64 4.94 13.51 -0.37
C ILE A 64 5.49 12.11 -0.62
N ALA A 65 6.82 11.91 -0.50
CA ALA A 65 7.44 10.61 -0.70
C ALA A 65 7.05 9.61 0.40
N LEU A 66 7.18 10.01 1.67
CA LEU A 66 6.88 9.17 2.84
C LEU A 66 5.41 8.77 2.91
N LYS A 67 4.48 9.50 2.26
CA LYS A 67 3.07 9.11 2.13
C LYS A 67 2.90 7.67 1.62
N ASN A 68 3.81 7.22 0.77
CA ASN A 68 3.80 5.90 0.14
C ASN A 68 4.42 4.79 1.00
N VAL A 69 5.01 5.11 2.17
CA VAL A 69 5.59 4.11 3.09
C VAL A 69 4.49 3.55 4.00
N PHE A 70 4.18 2.26 3.84
CA PHE A 70 3.20 1.59 4.70
C PHE A 70 3.67 1.52 6.16
N GLY A 71 2.72 1.62 7.08
CA GLY A 71 2.96 1.81 8.51
C GLY A 71 2.77 3.26 8.98
N ILE A 72 2.94 4.23 8.08
CA ILE A 72 2.72 5.66 8.37
C ILE A 72 1.24 5.98 8.19
N THR A 73 0.62 6.59 9.20
CA THR A 73 -0.78 7.04 9.14
C THR A 73 -0.90 8.50 8.73
N SER A 74 0.00 9.37 9.21
CA SER A 74 -0.02 10.78 8.81
C SER A 74 1.33 11.45 8.99
N LEU A 75 1.58 12.48 8.19
CA LEU A 75 2.80 13.25 8.11
C LEU A 75 2.48 14.72 8.36
N SER A 76 3.34 15.43 9.08
CA SER A 76 3.23 16.89 9.25
C SER A 76 4.59 17.54 8.99
N PRO A 77 4.77 18.26 7.86
CA PRO A 77 5.87 19.22 7.70
C PRO A 77 5.84 20.20 8.87
N ALA A 78 6.95 20.34 9.58
CA ALA A 78 7.01 21.03 10.84
C ALA A 78 8.31 21.81 11.03
N ILE A 79 8.27 22.79 11.91
CA ILE A 79 9.42 23.56 12.38
C ILE A 79 9.69 23.17 13.83
N LYS A 80 10.92 22.75 14.12
CA LYS A 80 11.40 22.53 15.49
C LYS A 80 11.97 23.81 16.08
N MET A 81 11.56 24.10 17.30
CA MET A 81 12.11 25.18 18.13
C MET A 81 12.11 24.79 19.62
N GLU A 82 12.84 25.54 20.44
CA GLU A 82 12.80 25.38 21.90
C GLU A 82 11.39 25.66 22.43
N ALA A 83 11.02 24.96 23.51
CA ALA A 83 9.72 25.11 24.16
C ALA A 83 9.66 26.40 25.02
N ASP A 84 9.86 27.54 24.38
CA ASP A 84 9.70 28.89 24.95
C ASP A 84 8.37 29.48 24.44
N PHE A 85 7.39 29.62 25.33
CA PHE A 85 6.02 29.95 24.94
C PHE A 85 5.88 31.33 24.29
N GLU A 86 6.68 32.32 24.70
CA GLU A 86 6.64 33.65 24.09
C GLU A 86 7.14 33.60 22.65
N LYS A 87 8.27 32.93 22.40
CA LYS A 87 8.79 32.72 21.05
C LYS A 87 7.84 31.89 20.18
N ILE A 88 7.19 30.89 20.77
CA ILE A 88 6.18 30.07 20.07
C ILE A 88 5.02 30.95 19.60
N LYS A 89 4.48 31.82 20.44
CA LYS A 89 3.39 32.75 20.06
C LYS A 89 3.78 33.60 18.87
N GLU A 90 4.94 34.24 18.91
CA GLU A 90 5.44 35.08 17.81
C GLU A 90 5.57 34.27 16.51
N LYS A 91 6.12 33.06 16.59
CA LYS A 91 6.30 32.21 15.41
C LYS A 91 4.98 31.70 14.84
N CYS A 92 4.05 31.29 15.69
CA CYS A 92 2.70 30.90 15.28
C CYS A 92 1.95 32.07 14.62
N LEU A 93 2.15 33.30 15.09
CA LEU A 93 1.58 34.50 14.48
C LEU A 93 2.12 34.71 13.07
N GLU A 94 3.43 34.57 12.88
CA GLU A 94 4.07 34.65 11.56
C GLU A 94 3.51 33.59 10.60
N ILE A 95 3.45 32.32 11.03
CA ILE A 95 3.01 31.19 10.20
C ILE A 95 1.51 31.28 9.84
N SER A 96 0.69 31.85 10.75
CA SER A 96 -0.75 31.97 10.56
C SER A 96 -1.16 33.06 9.57
N LYS A 97 -0.23 33.95 9.17
CA LYS A 97 -0.53 35.01 8.20
C LYS A 97 -0.96 34.38 6.86
N ASN A 98 -2.06 34.89 6.30
CA ASN A 98 -2.61 34.48 5.00
C ASN A 98 -3.04 33.00 4.90
N LYS A 99 -3.32 32.33 6.03
CA LYS A 99 -3.80 30.93 6.06
C LYS A 99 -5.31 30.77 6.05
N GLY A 100 -6.07 31.87 6.05
CA GLY A 100 -7.53 31.88 6.08
C GLY A 100 -8.07 32.78 7.18
N LYS A 101 -9.37 32.68 7.45
CA LYS A 101 -10.07 33.42 8.51
C LYS A 101 -10.46 32.52 9.68
N LYS A 102 -10.92 31.30 9.43
CA LYS A 102 -11.31 30.35 10.49
C LYS A 102 -10.15 29.43 10.86
N PHE A 103 -9.89 29.23 12.15
CA PHE A 103 -8.79 28.39 12.60
C PHE A 103 -9.08 27.66 13.91
N ARG A 104 -8.24 26.67 14.21
CA ARG A 104 -8.12 26.06 15.55
C ARG A 104 -6.66 25.94 15.97
N VAL A 105 -6.43 25.93 17.27
CA VAL A 105 -5.14 25.52 17.86
C VAL A 105 -5.27 24.10 18.37
N SER A 106 -4.23 23.29 18.17
CA SER A 106 -4.21 21.90 18.63
C SER A 106 -2.86 21.52 19.18
N ALA A 107 -2.69 21.81 20.47
CA ALA A 107 -1.53 21.48 21.25
C ALA A 107 -1.62 20.08 21.84
N ARG A 108 -0.54 19.32 21.72
CA ARG A 108 -0.38 17.99 22.32
C ARG A 108 0.94 17.90 23.04
N ARG A 109 0.89 17.50 24.31
CA ARG A 109 2.07 17.18 25.11
C ARG A 109 2.41 15.70 24.99
N ILE A 110 3.48 15.38 24.27
CA ILE A 110 3.99 14.02 24.17
C ILE A 110 4.82 13.69 25.41
N SER A 111 5.68 14.63 25.83
CA SER A 111 6.34 14.64 27.14
C SER A 111 5.64 15.60 28.10
N LYS A 112 5.80 15.40 29.42
CA LYS A 112 5.08 16.14 30.49
C LYS A 112 5.92 17.22 31.18
N ASP A 113 7.05 17.56 30.61
CA ASP A 113 8.02 18.57 31.09
C ASP A 113 7.58 20.01 30.82
N PHE A 114 6.69 20.25 29.85
CA PHE A 114 6.16 21.58 29.58
C PHE A 114 5.15 22.02 30.66
N SER A 115 5.35 23.23 31.20
CA SER A 115 4.63 23.76 32.37
C SER A 115 3.14 23.95 32.13
N MET A 116 2.75 24.46 30.96
CA MET A 116 1.34 24.64 30.60
C MET A 116 0.72 23.32 30.13
N THR A 117 -0.57 23.15 30.40
CA THR A 117 -1.39 22.07 29.84
C THR A 117 -1.72 22.34 28.37
N SER A 118 -2.08 21.28 27.64
CA SER A 118 -2.53 21.42 26.24
C SER A 118 -3.72 22.37 26.08
N ASN A 119 -4.65 22.38 27.04
CA ASN A 119 -5.81 23.27 26.99
C ASN A 119 -5.40 24.73 27.23
N GLU A 120 -4.55 24.99 28.23
CA GLU A 120 -4.02 26.34 28.47
C GLU A 120 -3.26 26.86 27.24
N VAL A 121 -2.45 26.03 26.59
CA VAL A 121 -1.78 26.40 25.33
C VAL A 121 -2.80 26.76 24.25
N ASN A 122 -3.83 25.92 24.05
CA ASN A 122 -4.86 26.17 23.04
C ASN A 122 -5.61 27.49 23.28
N GLU A 123 -5.99 27.76 24.53
CA GLU A 123 -6.72 28.96 24.92
C GLU A 123 -5.87 30.21 24.74
N VAL A 124 -4.67 30.23 25.32
CA VAL A 124 -3.80 31.42 25.31
C VAL A 124 -3.28 31.72 23.91
N LEU A 125 -2.81 30.70 23.18
CA LEU A 125 -2.34 30.90 21.80
C LEU A 125 -3.49 31.25 20.86
N GLY A 126 -4.66 30.62 21.05
CA GLY A 126 -5.85 30.92 20.25
C GLY A 126 -6.31 32.37 20.42
N ALA A 127 -6.41 32.86 21.66
CA ALA A 127 -6.72 34.26 21.94
C ALA A 127 -5.70 35.21 21.28
N TYR A 128 -4.41 34.93 21.44
CA TYR A 128 -3.33 35.73 20.86
C TYR A 128 -3.41 35.84 19.33
N LEU A 129 -3.62 34.72 18.64
CA LEU A 129 -3.74 34.71 17.17
C LEU A 129 -5.01 35.41 16.70
N LYS A 130 -6.13 35.19 17.40
CA LYS A 130 -7.41 35.85 17.13
C LYS A 130 -7.29 37.37 17.19
N GLU A 131 -6.70 37.90 18.26
CA GLU A 131 -6.58 39.34 18.49
C GLU A 131 -5.63 40.02 17.50
N ASN A 132 -4.51 39.37 17.15
CA ASN A 132 -3.47 39.98 16.32
C ASN A 132 -3.71 39.83 14.80
N LEU A 133 -4.51 38.86 14.36
CA LEU A 133 -4.76 38.59 12.94
C LEU A 133 -6.24 38.70 12.52
N ASP A 134 -7.13 39.08 13.44
CA ASP A 134 -8.58 39.15 13.20
C ASP A 134 -9.12 37.83 12.62
N LEU A 135 -8.84 36.73 13.34
CA LEU A 135 -9.26 35.37 12.99
C LEU A 135 -10.47 34.90 13.81
N GLU A 136 -11.21 33.93 13.29
CA GLU A 136 -12.35 33.30 13.95
C GLU A 136 -11.99 31.90 14.43
N VAL A 137 -12.21 31.60 15.72
CA VAL A 137 -11.95 30.25 16.25
C VAL A 137 -13.10 29.33 15.85
N SER A 138 -12.78 28.23 15.17
CA SER A 138 -13.73 27.18 14.80
C SER A 138 -13.11 25.80 15.00
N LEU A 139 -13.77 24.95 15.80
CA LEU A 139 -13.25 23.62 16.16
C LEU A 139 -13.55 22.54 15.11
N LEU A 140 -14.57 22.78 14.26
CA LEU A 140 -15.10 21.81 13.30
C LEU A 140 -14.83 22.22 11.86
N ASP A 141 -15.15 23.47 11.51
CA ASP A 141 -15.05 24.01 10.15
C ASP A 141 -14.03 25.15 10.13
N TYR A 142 -12.78 24.82 9.82
CA TYR A 142 -11.63 25.73 9.88
C TYR A 142 -10.85 25.68 8.58
N ASP A 143 -10.27 26.82 8.20
CA ASP A 143 -9.41 26.95 7.02
C ASP A 143 -8.05 26.32 7.29
N PHE A 144 -7.55 26.45 8.52
CA PHE A 144 -6.29 25.83 8.94
C PHE A 144 -6.28 25.43 10.43
N GLU A 145 -5.44 24.46 10.75
CA GLU A 145 -5.10 24.06 12.11
C GLU A 145 -3.68 24.54 12.43
N MET A 146 -3.50 25.23 13.55
CA MET A 146 -2.18 25.47 14.13
C MET A 146 -1.86 24.32 15.11
N GLY A 147 -1.10 23.35 14.63
CA GLY A 147 -0.71 22.16 15.39
C GLY A 147 0.60 22.37 16.15
N LEU A 148 0.62 21.97 17.42
CA LEU A 148 1.81 22.00 18.26
C LEU A 148 2.00 20.63 18.93
N GLU A 149 3.18 20.03 18.75
CA GLU A 149 3.60 18.89 19.58
C GLU A 149 4.78 19.28 20.47
N PHE A 150 4.62 19.12 21.79
CA PHE A 150 5.67 19.34 22.77
C PHE A 150 6.36 18.02 23.10
N LEU A 151 7.68 17.98 22.95
CA LEU A 151 8.49 16.78 23.12
C LEU A 151 9.93 17.14 23.55
N GLU A 152 10.31 16.66 24.75
CA GLU A 152 11.66 16.75 25.34
C GLU A 152 12.28 18.16 25.25
N GLY A 153 11.60 19.17 25.83
CA GLY A 153 12.07 20.56 25.83
C GLY A 153 11.95 21.30 24.49
N TYR A 154 11.43 20.65 23.44
CA TYR A 154 11.19 21.26 22.13
C TYR A 154 9.69 21.29 21.78
N THR A 155 9.35 22.19 20.87
CA THR A 155 8.04 22.30 20.25
C THR A 155 8.16 22.17 18.75
N TYR A 156 7.24 21.40 18.17
CA TYR A 156 7.13 21.15 16.74
C TYR A 156 5.84 21.78 16.23
N LEU A 157 5.98 22.82 15.41
CA LEU A 157 4.88 23.60 14.86
C LEU A 157 4.55 23.15 13.44
N PHE A 158 3.29 22.89 13.14
CA PHE A 158 2.84 22.51 11.79
C PHE A 158 1.45 23.07 11.50
N THR A 159 1.18 23.34 10.22
CA THR A 159 -0.17 23.74 9.77
C THR A 159 -0.85 22.68 8.90
N GLU A 160 -0.13 21.62 8.56
CA GLU A 160 -0.59 20.62 7.61
C GLU A 160 -0.47 19.23 8.20
N ARG A 161 -1.46 18.40 7.86
CA ARG A 161 -1.48 16.99 8.19
C ARG A 161 -1.86 16.20 6.95
N ILE A 162 -0.87 15.55 6.38
CA ILE A 162 -0.99 14.74 5.17
C ILE A 162 -1.34 13.32 5.60
N GLU A 163 -2.52 12.84 5.21
CA GLU A 163 -2.91 11.45 5.40
C GLU A 163 -2.09 10.52 4.50
N ALA A 164 -1.54 9.47 5.11
CA ALA A 164 -0.77 8.43 4.45
C ALA A 164 -1.57 7.12 4.39
N PHE A 165 -1.07 6.12 3.66
CA PHE A 165 -1.85 4.89 3.41
C PHE A 165 -2.05 4.00 4.65
N GLY A 166 -1.35 4.27 5.77
CA GLY A 166 -1.43 3.45 6.97
C GLY A 166 -0.92 2.04 6.73
N GLY A 167 -1.58 1.05 7.33
CA GLY A 167 -1.16 -0.35 7.21
C GLY A 167 0.03 -0.69 8.10
N LEU A 168 0.81 -1.68 7.68
CA LEU A 168 1.96 -2.20 8.42
C LEU A 168 3.26 -2.03 7.61
N PRO A 169 4.41 -1.86 8.29
CA PRO A 169 5.69 -1.79 7.59
C PRO A 169 5.94 -3.06 6.76
N ILE A 170 6.31 -2.90 5.48
CA ILE A 170 6.70 -4.05 4.63
C ILE A 170 7.86 -4.79 5.28
N GLY A 171 7.74 -6.12 5.36
CA GLY A 171 8.72 -7.02 5.97
C GLY A 171 8.29 -7.59 7.33
N VAL A 172 7.18 -7.13 7.91
CA VAL A 172 6.70 -7.64 9.21
C VAL A 172 5.78 -8.86 9.12
N GLN A 173 5.26 -9.21 7.92
CA GLN A 173 4.34 -10.33 7.69
C GLN A 173 4.88 -11.40 6.71
N GLY A 174 6.20 -11.51 6.54
CA GLY A 174 6.80 -12.50 5.64
C GLY A 174 6.66 -12.14 4.16
N GLU A 175 6.83 -13.14 3.29
CA GLU A 175 6.97 -12.95 1.84
C GLU A 175 5.93 -13.77 1.07
N ALA A 176 5.38 -13.20 0.00
CA ALA A 176 4.38 -13.82 -0.86
C ALA A 176 4.68 -13.54 -2.34
N ILE A 177 4.18 -14.41 -3.23
CA ILE A 177 4.27 -14.23 -4.68
C ILE A 177 2.90 -13.84 -5.24
N CYS A 178 2.81 -12.73 -5.98
CA CYS A 178 1.57 -12.28 -6.60
C CYS A 178 1.54 -12.59 -8.10
N LEU A 179 0.48 -13.28 -8.54
CA LEU A 179 0.18 -13.46 -9.95
C LEU A 179 -0.38 -12.15 -10.52
N VAL A 180 0.45 -11.40 -11.25
CA VAL A 180 0.07 -10.11 -11.84
C VAL A 180 -0.16 -10.25 -13.33
N SER A 181 -1.35 -9.88 -13.78
CA SER A 181 -1.71 -9.74 -15.18
C SER A 181 -1.64 -8.27 -15.63
N SER A 182 -1.88 -8.01 -16.90
CA SER A 182 -2.05 -6.66 -17.47
C SER A 182 -3.39 -6.00 -17.10
N GLY A 183 -4.22 -6.64 -16.29
CA GLY A 183 -5.53 -6.15 -15.85
C GLY A 183 -5.50 -5.28 -14.59
N ILE A 184 -6.67 -4.78 -14.20
CA ILE A 184 -6.85 -3.79 -13.11
C ILE A 184 -6.69 -4.43 -11.72
N ASP A 185 -7.17 -5.66 -11.54
CA ASP A 185 -7.45 -6.22 -10.22
C ASP A 185 -6.18 -6.74 -9.51
N SER A 186 -5.29 -7.40 -10.25
CA SER A 186 -4.09 -8.04 -9.68
C SER A 186 -3.03 -7.07 -9.15
N PRO A 187 -2.78 -5.88 -9.74
CA PRO A 187 -1.93 -4.87 -9.13
C PRO A 187 -2.50 -4.34 -7.80
N VAL A 188 -3.84 -4.17 -7.73
CA VAL A 188 -4.52 -3.75 -6.51
C VAL A 188 -4.37 -4.83 -5.43
N ALA A 189 -4.50 -6.11 -5.78
CA ALA A 189 -4.28 -7.21 -4.85
C ALA A 189 -2.85 -7.23 -4.28
N ALA A 190 -1.83 -7.05 -5.13
CA ALA A 190 -0.44 -6.92 -4.68
C ALA A 190 -0.27 -5.75 -3.69
N TRP A 191 -0.80 -4.58 -4.04
CA TRP A 191 -0.73 -3.38 -3.21
C TRP A 191 -1.42 -3.53 -1.86
N LEU A 192 -2.61 -4.15 -1.82
CA LEU A 192 -3.34 -4.42 -0.58
C LEU A 192 -2.57 -5.37 0.35
N LEU A 193 -1.86 -6.36 -0.21
CA LEU A 193 -1.07 -7.27 0.61
C LEU A 193 0.23 -6.60 1.12
N MET A 194 0.89 -5.77 0.29
CA MET A 194 2.00 -4.92 0.74
C MET A 194 1.58 -3.99 1.88
N LYS A 195 0.37 -3.42 1.81
CA LYS A 195 -0.23 -2.60 2.88
C LYS A 195 -0.40 -3.35 4.20
N ARG A 196 -0.50 -4.68 4.16
CA ARG A 196 -0.52 -5.54 5.36
C ARG A 196 0.88 -5.97 5.82
N GLY A 197 1.95 -5.39 5.27
CA GLY A 197 3.32 -5.59 5.74
C GLY A 197 4.02 -6.81 5.16
N CYS A 198 3.44 -7.45 4.14
CA CYS A 198 4.10 -8.51 3.40
C CYS A 198 5.08 -7.93 2.37
N LYS A 199 6.21 -8.60 2.16
CA LYS A 199 6.99 -8.40 0.94
C LYS A 199 6.31 -9.17 -0.19
N VAL A 200 6.12 -8.52 -1.33
CA VAL A 200 5.41 -9.12 -2.46
C VAL A 200 6.30 -9.08 -3.69
N ASP A 201 6.72 -10.26 -4.12
CA ASP A 201 7.34 -10.44 -5.44
C ASP A 201 6.26 -10.79 -6.47
N LEU A 202 6.56 -10.64 -7.76
CA LEU A 202 5.57 -10.78 -8.83
C LEU A 202 5.88 -11.97 -9.73
N MET A 203 4.86 -12.67 -10.18
CA MET A 203 4.95 -13.64 -11.27
C MET A 203 3.99 -13.20 -12.38
N HIS A 204 4.52 -13.14 -13.61
CA HIS A 204 3.76 -12.75 -14.78
C HIS A 204 3.84 -13.83 -15.86
N PHE A 205 2.69 -14.25 -16.36
CA PHE A 205 2.60 -15.15 -17.52
C PHE A 205 2.51 -14.30 -18.78
N LYS A 206 3.61 -14.28 -19.53
CA LYS A 206 3.67 -13.58 -20.82
C LYS A 206 2.84 -14.35 -21.85
N ILE A 207 1.74 -13.74 -22.27
CA ILE A 207 0.82 -14.29 -23.28
C ILE A 207 0.90 -13.48 -24.58
N THR A 208 1.06 -12.15 -24.46
CA THR A 208 1.24 -11.21 -25.55
C THR A 208 2.41 -10.28 -25.22
N GLU A 209 3.02 -9.67 -26.25
CA GLU A 209 4.08 -8.68 -26.02
C GLU A 209 3.49 -7.40 -25.41
N GLU A 210 2.34 -6.95 -25.88
CA GLU A 210 1.66 -5.76 -25.35
C GLU A 210 1.30 -5.90 -23.88
N GLY A 211 0.79 -7.08 -23.48
CA GLY A 211 0.48 -7.38 -22.07
C GLY A 211 1.73 -7.35 -21.19
N TYR A 212 2.86 -7.84 -21.70
CA TYR A 212 4.14 -7.81 -20.99
C TYR A 212 4.66 -6.37 -20.80
N GLN A 213 4.58 -5.52 -21.83
CA GLN A 213 4.99 -4.11 -21.72
C GLN A 213 4.13 -3.34 -20.71
N LYS A 214 2.82 -3.59 -20.66
CA LYS A 214 1.95 -3.05 -19.61
C LYS A 214 2.36 -3.52 -18.22
N TYR A 215 2.64 -4.81 -18.08
CA TYR A 215 3.08 -5.40 -16.82
C TYR A 215 4.35 -4.70 -16.29
N LEU A 216 5.35 -4.41 -17.15
CA LEU A 216 6.55 -3.68 -16.74
C LEU A 216 6.23 -2.29 -16.17
N LYS A 217 5.34 -1.54 -16.82
CA LYS A 217 4.87 -0.25 -16.31
C LYS A 217 4.13 -0.40 -14.97
N ILE A 218 3.31 -1.43 -14.82
CA ILE A 218 2.60 -1.74 -13.57
C ILE A 218 3.59 -2.03 -12.43
N LYS A 219 4.61 -2.87 -12.69
CA LYS A 219 5.68 -3.18 -11.73
C LYS A 219 6.37 -1.90 -11.24
N GLU A 220 6.70 -0.99 -12.16
CA GLU A 220 7.30 0.30 -11.81
C GLU A 220 6.40 1.11 -10.86
N LYS A 221 5.08 1.13 -11.08
CA LYS A 221 4.14 1.81 -10.17
C LYS A 221 4.07 1.13 -8.81
N LEU A 222 4.04 -0.21 -8.76
CA LEU A 222 4.01 -0.97 -7.51
C LEU A 222 5.29 -0.78 -6.69
N GLN A 223 6.45 -0.67 -7.34
CA GLN A 223 7.74 -0.45 -6.65
C GLN A 223 7.75 0.85 -5.82
N LYS A 224 6.96 1.86 -6.20
CA LYS A 224 6.81 3.13 -5.44
C LYS A 224 6.10 2.97 -4.09
N PHE A 225 5.54 1.79 -3.80
CA PHE A 225 4.91 1.46 -2.53
C PHE A 225 5.66 0.36 -1.77
N SER A 226 6.76 -0.16 -2.34
CA SER A 226 7.51 -1.30 -1.81
C SER A 226 8.80 -0.87 -1.10
N TYR A 227 8.76 0.19 -0.30
CA TYR A 227 9.96 0.63 0.40
C TYR A 227 10.42 -0.39 1.46
N GLY A 228 11.73 -0.67 1.48
CA GLY A 228 12.33 -1.78 2.23
C GLY A 228 12.31 -3.12 1.49
N HIS A 229 11.81 -3.16 0.26
CA HIS A 229 11.78 -4.37 -0.57
C HIS A 229 11.87 -4.06 -2.07
N GLU A 230 12.94 -4.50 -2.72
CA GLU A 230 13.03 -4.48 -4.18
C GLU A 230 12.20 -5.63 -4.76
N ILE A 231 11.18 -5.29 -5.54
CA ILE A 231 10.25 -6.26 -6.12
C ILE A 231 10.99 -7.09 -7.16
N LYS A 232 11.15 -8.38 -6.88
CA LYS A 232 11.62 -9.36 -7.86
C LYS A 232 10.45 -9.80 -8.72
N ASP A 233 10.75 -10.16 -9.96
CA ASP A 233 9.76 -10.76 -10.82
C ASP A 233 10.24 -11.99 -11.58
N TYR A 234 9.26 -12.84 -11.88
CA TYR A 234 9.44 -14.11 -12.56
C TYR A 234 8.51 -14.12 -13.78
N ILE A 235 9.13 -14.05 -14.96
CA ILE A 235 8.41 -14.02 -16.24
C ILE A 235 8.37 -15.44 -16.80
N ILE A 236 7.16 -15.98 -16.95
CA ILE A 236 6.94 -17.31 -17.51
C ILE A 236 6.32 -17.15 -18.89
N ASP A 237 6.90 -17.80 -19.91
CA ASP A 237 6.26 -17.87 -21.22
C ASP A 237 5.04 -18.80 -21.15
N GLY A 238 3.85 -18.20 -21.22
CA GLY A 238 2.59 -18.93 -21.13
C GLY A 238 2.17 -19.57 -22.45
N VAL A 239 2.66 -19.08 -23.60
CA VAL A 239 2.11 -19.44 -24.92
C VAL A 239 2.23 -20.95 -25.22
N PRO A 240 3.39 -21.61 -25.01
CA PRO A 240 3.53 -23.04 -25.32
C PRO A 240 2.57 -23.90 -24.50
N TYR A 241 2.39 -23.59 -23.22
CA TYR A 241 1.53 -24.36 -22.33
C TYR A 241 0.04 -24.15 -22.64
N LEU A 242 -0.37 -22.89 -22.80
CA LEU A 242 -1.77 -22.54 -22.98
C LEU A 242 -2.30 -23.00 -24.35
N SER A 243 -1.46 -22.93 -25.39
CA SER A 243 -1.82 -23.42 -26.72
C SER A 243 -2.02 -24.94 -26.75
N ASN A 244 -1.08 -25.70 -26.18
CA ASN A 244 -1.17 -27.16 -26.03
C ASN A 244 -2.39 -27.58 -25.19
N THR A 245 -2.63 -26.89 -24.06
CA THR A 245 -3.79 -27.15 -23.20
C THR A 245 -5.10 -26.93 -23.94
N LYS A 246 -5.22 -25.81 -24.68
CA LYS A 246 -6.40 -25.52 -25.50
C LYS A 246 -6.60 -26.59 -26.57
N GLN A 247 -5.57 -26.94 -27.32
CA GLN A 247 -5.66 -27.94 -28.38
C GLN A 247 -6.19 -29.28 -27.85
N LYS A 248 -5.57 -29.83 -26.80
CA LYS A 248 -5.98 -31.12 -26.23
C LYS A 248 -7.41 -31.09 -25.67
N LEU A 249 -7.80 -30.00 -25.02
CA LEU A 249 -9.16 -29.84 -24.51
C LEU A 249 -10.19 -29.74 -25.64
N CYS A 250 -9.86 -29.07 -26.75
CA CYS A 250 -10.72 -29.00 -27.92
C CYS A 250 -10.89 -30.39 -28.57
N GLU A 251 -9.81 -31.14 -28.76
CA GLU A 251 -9.84 -32.51 -29.32
C GLU A 251 -10.71 -33.47 -28.50
N LYS A 252 -10.81 -33.26 -27.18
CA LYS A 252 -11.66 -34.05 -26.27
C LYS A 252 -13.06 -33.48 -26.05
N GLY A 253 -13.45 -32.40 -26.74
CA GLY A 253 -14.76 -31.75 -26.58
C GLY A 253 -14.96 -31.08 -25.21
N LYS A 254 -13.87 -30.71 -24.52
CA LYS A 254 -13.86 -30.10 -23.18
C LYS A 254 -13.39 -28.64 -23.19
N GLU A 255 -13.52 -27.93 -24.31
CA GLU A 255 -13.08 -26.53 -24.50
C GLU A 255 -13.53 -25.58 -23.37
N LYS A 256 -14.71 -25.79 -22.77
CA LYS A 256 -15.22 -24.95 -21.67
C LYS A 256 -14.27 -24.90 -20.46
N TRP A 257 -13.42 -25.91 -20.28
CA TRP A 257 -12.47 -26.05 -19.17
C TRP A 257 -11.15 -25.32 -19.36
N VAL A 258 -10.89 -24.75 -20.54
CA VAL A 258 -9.59 -24.13 -20.87
C VAL A 258 -9.16 -23.13 -19.81
N CYS A 259 -10.02 -22.17 -19.43
CA CYS A 259 -9.68 -21.18 -18.40
C CYS A 259 -9.33 -21.78 -17.02
N ILE A 260 -9.99 -22.88 -16.62
CA ILE A 260 -9.71 -23.54 -15.34
C ILE A 260 -8.35 -24.22 -15.39
N PHE A 261 -8.03 -24.95 -16.47
CA PHE A 261 -6.72 -25.58 -16.64
C PHE A 261 -5.58 -24.57 -16.77
N CYS A 262 -5.81 -23.43 -17.43
CA CYS A 262 -4.85 -22.34 -17.50
C CYS A 262 -4.54 -21.77 -16.11
N LYS A 263 -5.57 -21.39 -15.33
CA LYS A 263 -5.39 -20.85 -13.98
C LYS A 263 -4.77 -21.85 -13.02
N ARG A 264 -5.20 -23.11 -13.09
CA ARG A 264 -4.59 -24.22 -12.34
C ARG A 264 -3.09 -24.26 -12.57
N ARG A 265 -2.64 -24.17 -13.82
CA ARG A 265 -1.21 -24.16 -14.11
C ARG A 265 -0.50 -22.96 -13.50
N PHE A 266 -1.12 -21.79 -13.57
CA PHE A 266 -0.54 -20.58 -12.98
C PHE A 266 -0.31 -20.75 -11.48
N LEU A 267 -1.29 -21.34 -10.76
CA LEU A 267 -1.16 -21.66 -9.34
C LEU A 267 -0.06 -22.71 -9.10
N GLN A 268 0.02 -23.76 -9.91
CA GLN A 268 1.05 -24.80 -9.77
C GLN A 268 2.47 -24.27 -10.00
N GLU A 269 2.69 -23.40 -10.99
CA GLU A 269 4.00 -22.76 -11.19
C GLU A 269 4.33 -21.81 -10.04
N ALA A 270 3.35 -21.07 -9.53
CA ALA A 270 3.54 -20.24 -8.34
C ALA A 270 3.87 -21.09 -7.09
N GLU A 271 3.22 -22.23 -6.90
CA GLU A 271 3.50 -23.16 -5.80
C GLU A 271 4.93 -23.72 -5.87
N LYS A 272 5.40 -24.12 -7.06
CA LYS A 272 6.80 -24.55 -7.23
C LYS A 272 7.75 -23.46 -6.75
N LEU A 273 7.53 -22.23 -7.19
CA LEU A 273 8.36 -21.10 -6.78
C LEU A 273 8.25 -20.81 -5.28
N CYS A 274 7.05 -20.96 -4.68
CA CYS A 274 6.88 -20.85 -3.23
C CYS A 274 7.75 -21.87 -2.49
N ASN A 275 7.74 -23.13 -2.93
CA ASN A 275 8.55 -24.19 -2.31
C ASN A 275 10.05 -23.96 -2.50
N GLU A 276 10.47 -23.42 -3.65
CA GLU A 276 11.89 -23.16 -3.95
C GLU A 276 12.45 -21.92 -3.23
N LYS A 277 11.64 -20.86 -3.07
CA LYS A 277 12.08 -19.56 -2.54
C LYS A 277 11.60 -19.27 -1.12
N GLY A 278 10.70 -20.10 -0.59
CA GLY A 278 10.14 -19.95 0.76
C GLY A 278 9.01 -18.91 0.86
N TYR A 279 8.31 -18.58 -0.23
CA TYR A 279 7.11 -17.74 -0.15
C TYR A 279 5.99 -18.48 0.60
N LEU A 280 5.29 -17.77 1.49
CA LEU A 280 4.28 -18.36 2.37
C LEU A 280 2.88 -18.40 1.76
N ALA A 281 2.64 -17.65 0.68
CA ALA A 281 1.34 -17.54 0.04
C ALA A 281 1.46 -17.13 -1.43
N ILE A 282 0.46 -17.55 -2.21
CA ILE A 282 0.19 -17.08 -3.57
C ILE A 282 -0.90 -16.01 -3.49
N VAL A 283 -0.74 -14.92 -4.23
CA VAL A 283 -1.70 -13.80 -4.24
C VAL A 283 -2.31 -13.67 -5.63
N THR A 284 -3.62 -13.48 -5.70
CA THR A 284 -4.32 -13.27 -6.97
C THR A 284 -5.26 -12.07 -6.91
N GLY A 285 -5.53 -11.47 -8.07
CA GLY A 285 -6.57 -10.46 -8.26
C GLY A 285 -7.95 -11.04 -8.51
N GLU A 286 -8.28 -12.23 -7.98
CA GLU A 286 -9.59 -12.84 -8.22
C GLU A 286 -10.69 -12.17 -7.41
N ASN A 287 -11.81 -11.87 -8.08
CA ASN A 287 -12.98 -11.18 -7.52
C ASN A 287 -14.23 -12.05 -7.68
N LEU A 288 -14.99 -12.26 -6.59
CA LEU A 288 -16.07 -13.24 -6.60
C LEU A 288 -17.22 -12.81 -7.51
N GLY A 289 -17.54 -13.63 -8.53
CA GLY A 289 -18.67 -13.41 -9.42
C GLY A 289 -18.41 -12.43 -10.59
N GLN A 290 -17.19 -11.89 -10.72
CA GLN A 290 -16.86 -10.96 -11.82
C GLN A 290 -16.73 -11.64 -13.19
N VAL A 291 -16.15 -12.85 -13.22
CA VAL A 291 -16.05 -13.67 -14.45
C VAL A 291 -16.41 -15.12 -14.15
N ALA A 292 -16.77 -15.88 -15.19
CA ALA A 292 -17.18 -17.29 -15.08
C ALA A 292 -16.18 -18.15 -14.29
N SER A 293 -14.88 -17.90 -14.43
CA SER A 293 -13.82 -18.65 -13.73
C SER A 293 -13.60 -18.23 -12.27
N GLN A 294 -14.40 -17.31 -11.73
CA GLN A 294 -14.30 -16.77 -10.37
C GLN A 294 -15.62 -16.97 -9.61
N THR A 295 -16.30 -18.10 -9.84
CA THR A 295 -17.39 -18.58 -8.98
C THR A 295 -16.84 -19.37 -7.81
N LEU A 296 -17.57 -19.47 -6.70
CA LEU A 296 -17.12 -20.20 -5.52
C LEU A 296 -16.74 -21.67 -5.84
N LYS A 297 -17.51 -22.32 -6.71
CA LYS A 297 -17.21 -23.69 -7.18
C LYS A 297 -15.88 -23.76 -7.93
N ASN A 298 -15.65 -22.84 -8.88
CA ASN A 298 -14.40 -22.82 -9.64
C ASN A 298 -13.20 -22.43 -8.77
N LEU A 299 -13.36 -21.52 -7.80
CA LEU A 299 -12.31 -21.21 -6.83
C LEU A 299 -11.97 -22.42 -5.96
N THR A 300 -12.98 -23.19 -5.53
CA THR A 300 -12.78 -24.44 -4.77
C THR A 300 -11.99 -25.46 -5.60
N VAL A 301 -12.33 -25.61 -6.88
CA VAL A 301 -11.60 -26.48 -7.81
C VAL A 301 -10.15 -26.02 -7.95
N LEU A 302 -9.89 -24.72 -8.15
CA LEU A 302 -8.55 -24.19 -8.28
C LEU A 302 -7.71 -24.36 -7.00
N ASP A 303 -8.30 -24.06 -5.84
CA ASP A 303 -7.62 -24.17 -4.54
C ASP A 303 -7.27 -25.62 -4.21
N SER A 304 -8.05 -26.61 -4.67
CA SER A 304 -7.71 -28.03 -4.48
C SER A 304 -6.43 -28.47 -5.21
N THR A 305 -5.92 -27.66 -6.15
CA THR A 305 -4.77 -28.01 -7.00
C THR A 305 -3.42 -27.60 -6.43
N VAL A 306 -3.41 -26.85 -5.33
CA VAL A 306 -2.21 -26.37 -4.63
C VAL A 306 -2.39 -26.50 -3.11
N LYS A 307 -1.29 -26.65 -2.39
CA LYS A 307 -1.25 -26.72 -0.92
C LYS A 307 -0.89 -25.39 -0.28
N ILE A 308 -0.23 -24.50 -1.04
CA ILE A 308 0.11 -23.15 -0.57
C ILE A 308 -1.17 -22.29 -0.48
N PRO A 309 -1.36 -21.50 0.60
CA PRO A 309 -2.49 -20.60 0.73
C PRO A 309 -2.62 -19.62 -0.44
N VAL A 310 -3.82 -19.53 -1.04
CA VAL A 310 -4.15 -18.57 -2.10
C VAL A 310 -4.93 -17.39 -1.52
N LEU A 311 -4.26 -16.25 -1.40
CA LEU A 311 -4.83 -15.01 -0.89
C LEU A 311 -5.49 -14.21 -2.02
N ARG A 312 -6.71 -13.72 -1.75
CA ARG A 312 -7.53 -12.95 -2.70
C ARG A 312 -7.94 -11.62 -2.08
N PRO A 313 -7.03 -10.64 -1.94
CA PRO A 313 -7.31 -9.38 -1.24
C PRO A 313 -8.52 -8.60 -1.79
N VAL A 314 -8.85 -8.78 -3.07
CA VAL A 314 -9.95 -8.09 -3.75
C VAL A 314 -11.23 -8.93 -3.87
N LEU A 315 -11.32 -10.11 -3.21
CA LEU A 315 -12.39 -11.09 -3.41
C LEU A 315 -13.81 -10.53 -3.25
N THR A 316 -14.00 -9.65 -2.26
CA THR A 316 -15.30 -9.13 -1.84
C THR A 316 -15.58 -7.69 -2.26
N TYR A 317 -14.65 -7.06 -2.97
CA TYR A 317 -14.83 -5.69 -3.45
C TYR A 317 -15.72 -5.68 -4.68
N ASP A 318 -16.45 -4.59 -4.91
CA ASP A 318 -17.04 -4.38 -6.23
C ASP A 318 -16.00 -3.82 -7.22
N LYS A 319 -16.34 -3.85 -8.51
CA LYS A 319 -15.43 -3.38 -9.57
C LYS A 319 -15.08 -1.90 -9.45
N ASN A 320 -16.01 -1.05 -8.99
CA ASN A 320 -15.75 0.38 -8.88
C ASN A 320 -14.77 0.65 -7.74
N GLN A 321 -14.90 -0.04 -6.62
CA GLN A 321 -13.94 0.05 -5.51
C GLN A 321 -12.53 -0.34 -5.95
N ILE A 322 -12.39 -1.42 -6.72
CA ILE A 322 -11.08 -1.83 -7.29
C ILE A 322 -10.55 -0.76 -8.25
N VAL A 323 -11.40 -0.19 -9.10
CA VAL A 323 -11.02 0.89 -10.02
C VAL A 323 -10.54 2.14 -9.28
N GLU A 324 -11.22 2.57 -8.22
CA GLU A 324 -10.75 3.72 -7.42
C GLU A 324 -9.39 3.44 -6.78
N MET A 325 -9.17 2.24 -6.24
CA MET A 325 -7.86 1.85 -5.71
C MET A 325 -6.79 1.84 -6.80
N ALA A 326 -7.11 1.32 -8.00
CA ALA A 326 -6.19 1.31 -9.14
C ALA A 326 -5.82 2.74 -9.61
N ARG A 327 -6.73 3.71 -9.49
CA ARG A 327 -6.43 5.13 -9.76
C ARG A 327 -5.50 5.72 -8.70
N VAL A 328 -5.75 5.44 -7.43
CA VAL A 328 -4.89 5.88 -6.31
C VAL A 328 -3.45 5.40 -6.49
N ILE A 329 -3.25 4.17 -6.95
CA ILE A 329 -1.91 3.60 -7.20
C ILE A 329 -1.37 3.84 -8.62
N ASN A 330 -2.10 4.62 -9.44
CA ASN A 330 -1.73 4.98 -10.81
C ASN A 330 -1.54 3.80 -11.77
N THR A 331 -2.24 2.68 -11.57
CA THR A 331 -2.21 1.49 -12.46
C THR A 331 -3.41 1.41 -13.39
N TYR A 332 -4.48 2.16 -13.10
CA TYR A 332 -5.73 2.11 -13.87
C TYR A 332 -5.55 2.47 -15.35
N GLU A 333 -4.92 3.61 -15.66
CA GLU A 333 -4.75 4.05 -17.05
C GLU A 333 -3.87 3.09 -17.86
N ILE A 334 -2.82 2.53 -17.25
CA ILE A 334 -1.96 1.51 -17.87
C ILE A 334 -2.77 0.25 -18.19
N SER A 335 -3.59 -0.20 -17.26
CA SER A 335 -4.40 -1.41 -17.42
C SER A 335 -5.46 -1.26 -18.52
N LYS A 336 -5.91 -0.02 -18.77
CA LYS A 336 -6.92 0.33 -19.78
C LYS A 336 -6.35 0.47 -21.20
N GLU A 337 -5.03 0.59 -21.35
CA GLU A 337 -4.38 0.61 -22.67
C GLU A 337 -4.86 -0.56 -23.56
N LYS A 338 -4.91 -0.39 -24.89
CA LYS A 338 -5.41 -1.45 -25.77
C LYS A 338 -4.48 -2.67 -25.73
N GLU A 339 -5.08 -3.86 -25.67
CA GLU A 339 -4.37 -5.13 -25.72
C GLU A 339 -5.23 -6.17 -26.45
N PRO A 340 -4.61 -7.09 -27.22
CA PRO A 340 -5.34 -8.20 -27.82
C PRO A 340 -6.07 -9.02 -26.75
N LYS A 341 -7.30 -9.45 -27.05
CA LYS A 341 -7.99 -10.40 -26.17
C LYS A 341 -7.16 -11.68 -26.04
N CYS A 342 -7.21 -12.30 -24.87
CA CYS A 342 -6.54 -13.57 -24.64
C CYS A 342 -6.99 -14.61 -25.69
N PRO A 343 -6.09 -15.12 -26.54
CA PRO A 343 -6.43 -16.00 -27.67
C PRO A 343 -6.90 -17.39 -27.23
N PHE A 344 -6.71 -17.72 -25.94
CA PHE A 344 -7.08 -19.01 -25.36
C PHE A 344 -8.46 -19.02 -24.71
N THR A 345 -9.16 -17.88 -24.66
CA THR A 345 -10.48 -17.79 -24.03
C THR A 345 -11.51 -18.58 -24.84
N PRO A 346 -12.25 -19.52 -24.24
CA PRO A 346 -13.30 -20.26 -24.93
C PRO A 346 -14.57 -19.41 -25.09
N ASN A 347 -15.42 -19.75 -26.06
CA ASN A 347 -16.69 -19.02 -26.29
C ASN A 347 -17.66 -19.13 -25.10
N TYR A 348 -17.67 -20.28 -24.42
CA TYR A 348 -18.54 -20.54 -23.26
C TYR A 348 -17.70 -21.09 -22.09
N PRO A 349 -17.03 -20.22 -21.32
CA PRO A 349 -16.20 -20.67 -20.19
C PRO A 349 -17.01 -21.37 -19.11
N MET A 350 -16.40 -22.36 -18.45
CA MET A 350 -17.03 -23.09 -17.35
C MET A 350 -17.33 -22.17 -16.15
N THR A 351 -18.59 -22.15 -15.70
CA THR A 351 -19.05 -21.40 -14.52
C THR A 351 -19.19 -22.27 -13.27
N SER A 352 -19.20 -23.59 -13.44
CA SER A 352 -19.54 -24.56 -12.39
C SER A 352 -18.78 -25.87 -12.60
N GLY A 353 -17.47 -25.87 -12.36
CA GLY A 353 -16.67 -27.09 -12.37
C GLY A 353 -16.78 -27.88 -11.06
N SER A 354 -16.50 -29.18 -11.12
CA SER A 354 -16.27 -30.05 -9.96
C SER A 354 -14.85 -30.60 -9.95
N ILE A 355 -14.36 -30.99 -8.78
CA ILE A 355 -13.01 -31.58 -8.61
C ILE A 355 -12.94 -32.92 -9.34
N GLU A 356 -13.97 -33.76 -9.21
CA GLU A 356 -14.07 -35.07 -9.87
C GLU A 356 -13.99 -34.96 -11.40
N GLU A 357 -14.66 -33.95 -12.00
CA GLU A 357 -14.56 -33.70 -13.42
C GLU A 357 -13.18 -33.19 -13.83
N LEU A 358 -12.56 -32.33 -13.02
CA LEU A 358 -11.20 -31.86 -13.29
C LEU A 358 -10.23 -33.04 -13.36
N GLU A 359 -10.25 -33.94 -12.37
CA GLU A 359 -9.40 -35.14 -12.30
C GLU A 359 -9.69 -36.12 -13.44
N THR A 360 -10.96 -36.27 -13.82
CA THR A 360 -11.36 -37.13 -14.93
C THR A 360 -10.82 -36.60 -16.26
N ILE A 361 -10.97 -35.29 -16.50
CA ILE A 361 -10.43 -34.65 -17.70
C ILE A 361 -8.91 -34.69 -17.69
N GLU A 362 -8.28 -34.51 -16.53
CA GLU A 362 -6.83 -34.57 -16.41
C GLU A 362 -6.26 -35.93 -16.86
N ARG A 363 -6.82 -37.03 -16.36
CA ARG A 363 -6.44 -38.38 -16.81
C ARG A 363 -6.60 -38.54 -18.31
N MET A 364 -7.67 -38.04 -18.92
CA MET A 364 -7.89 -38.11 -20.37
C MET A 364 -6.87 -37.35 -21.24
N LEU A 365 -6.15 -36.37 -20.66
CA LEU A 365 -5.25 -35.47 -21.40
C LEU A 365 -3.78 -35.87 -21.30
N TRP A 366 -3.40 -36.53 -20.20
CA TRP A 366 -1.99 -36.75 -19.81
C TRP A 366 -1.67 -38.19 -19.42
N GLU A 367 -2.68 -39.05 -19.22
CA GLU A 367 -2.55 -40.52 -19.26
C GLU A 367 -3.00 -41.01 -20.65
#